data_AF-A0A561EHX6-F1
#
_entry.id   AF-A0A561EHX6-F1
#
_cell.length_a   1.000
_cell.length_b   1.000
_cell.length_c   1.000
_cell.angle_alpha   90.00
_cell.angle_beta   90.00
_cell.angle_gamma   90.00
#
_symmetry.space_group_name_H-M   'P 1'
#
loop_
_entity.id
_entity.type
_entity.pdbx_description
1 polymer ?
#
loop_
_entity_poly.entity_id
_entity_poly.type
_entity_poly.pdbx_seq_one_letter_code
_entity_poly.pdbx_strand_id
1 'polypeptide(L)'
;MTQTEQLQAELEAIGMDASRHLMEPYHPLLAERGVTPAHRLRDHQTGETVLVAGAKVAIQTPPMRSGRRTILVSLDDGSRGDRGQVDLTYFDDTHELVVIYSCQAFPRSEAYVS
;
A
#
# COMPACT_ATOMS: atom_id res chain seq x y z
N MET A 1 14.98 -20.12 -14.45
CA MET A 1 14.31 -18.87 -14.06
C MET A 1 13.54 -19.14 -12.78
N THR A 2 13.93 -18.48 -11.70
CA THR A 2 13.23 -18.53 -10.40
C THR A 2 12.00 -17.63 -10.44
N GLN A 3 11.08 -17.77 -9.47
CA GLN A 3 9.90 -16.91 -9.40
C GLN A 3 10.27 -15.43 -9.24
N THR A 4 11.32 -15.12 -8.49
CA THR A 4 11.83 -13.75 -8.32
C THR A 4 12.41 -13.20 -9.62
N GLU A 5 13.19 -14.00 -10.34
CA GLU A 5 13.74 -13.62 -11.64
C GLU A 5 12.64 -13.38 -12.69
N GLN A 6 11.57 -14.19 -12.65
CA GLN A 6 10.42 -14.02 -13.53
C GLN A 6 9.65 -12.74 -13.24
N LEU A 7 9.33 -12.48 -11.96
CA LEU A 7 8.66 -11.25 -11.54
C LEU A 7 9.47 -10.01 -11.92
N GLN A 8 10.79 -10.07 -11.73
CA GLN A 8 11.66 -8.96 -12.11
C GLN A 8 11.64 -8.73 -13.63
N ALA A 9 11.71 -9.80 -14.43
CA ALA A 9 11.62 -9.70 -15.89
C ALA A 9 10.26 -9.12 -16.36
N GLU A 10 9.16 -9.46 -15.70
CA GLU A 10 7.84 -8.89 -15.99
C GLU A 10 7.78 -7.39 -15.69
N LEU A 11 8.25 -6.98 -14.51
CA LEU A 11 8.32 -5.58 -14.13
C LEU A 11 9.23 -4.76 -15.06
N GLU A 12 10.34 -5.34 -15.50
CA GLU A 12 11.25 -4.70 -16.46
C GLU A 12 10.64 -4.59 -17.87
N ALA A 13 9.93 -5.62 -18.34
CA ALA A 13 9.40 -5.67 -19.69
C ALA A 13 8.11 -4.86 -19.88
N ILE A 14 7.18 -4.93 -18.91
CA ILE A 14 5.82 -4.37 -19.04
C ILE A 14 5.41 -3.47 -17.88
N GLY A 15 6.25 -3.31 -16.85
CA GLY A 15 5.97 -2.42 -15.72
C GLY A 15 4.87 -2.92 -14.77
N MET A 16 4.45 -4.18 -14.88
CA MET A 16 3.41 -4.79 -14.05
C MET A 16 3.75 -6.26 -13.77
N ASP A 17 3.32 -6.76 -12.62
CA ASP A 17 3.29 -8.19 -12.37
C ASP A 17 2.17 -8.86 -13.18
N ALA A 18 2.49 -9.93 -13.89
CA ALA A 18 1.54 -10.66 -14.72
C ALA A 18 1.30 -12.09 -14.22
N SER A 19 2.36 -12.75 -13.75
CA SER A 19 2.26 -14.14 -13.30
C SER A 19 1.96 -14.28 -11.81
N ARG A 20 2.42 -13.32 -10.98
CA ARG A 20 2.29 -13.37 -9.53
C ARG A 20 2.40 -11.98 -8.93
N HIS A 21 1.51 -11.64 -7.99
CA HIS A 21 1.53 -10.32 -7.40
C HIS A 21 2.83 -9.99 -6.66
N LEU A 22 3.33 -8.77 -6.84
CA LEU A 22 4.59 -8.29 -6.23
C LEU A 22 4.61 -8.45 -4.70
N MET A 23 3.45 -8.27 -4.06
CA MET A 23 3.32 -8.38 -2.59
C MET A 23 3.25 -9.82 -2.09
N GLU A 24 2.96 -10.80 -2.94
CA GLU A 24 2.66 -12.18 -2.51
C GLU A 24 3.80 -12.87 -1.74
N PRO A 25 5.09 -12.71 -2.11
CA PRO A 25 6.19 -13.26 -1.31
C PRO A 25 6.29 -12.67 0.11
N TYR A 26 5.78 -11.45 0.32
CA TYR A 26 5.84 -10.74 1.59
C TYR A 26 4.65 -11.02 2.50
N HIS A 27 3.56 -11.61 1.99
CA HIS A 27 2.35 -11.90 2.78
C HIS A 27 2.62 -12.62 4.11
N PRO A 28 3.46 -13.67 4.20
CA PRO A 28 3.75 -14.32 5.47
C PRO A 28 4.37 -13.37 6.51
N LEU A 29 5.37 -12.59 6.08
CA LEU A 29 6.05 -11.62 6.94
C LEU A 29 5.09 -10.50 7.41
N LEU A 30 4.25 -9.99 6.50
CA LEU A 30 3.29 -8.93 6.81
C LEU A 30 2.21 -9.42 7.78
N ALA A 31 1.75 -10.67 7.62
CA ALA A 31 0.82 -11.30 8.55
C ALA A 31 1.44 -11.43 9.95
N GLU A 32 2.71 -11.84 10.07
CA GLU A 32 3.44 -11.90 11.35
C GLU A 32 3.55 -10.52 12.03
N ARG A 33 3.56 -9.42 11.26
CA ARG A 33 3.62 -8.06 11.77
C ARG A 33 2.26 -7.45 12.10
N GLY A 34 1.17 -8.21 11.94
CA GLY A 34 -0.19 -7.74 12.21
C GLY A 34 -0.73 -6.80 11.14
N VAL A 35 -0.21 -6.88 9.91
CA VAL A 35 -0.79 -6.14 8.77
C VAL A 35 -2.19 -6.68 8.48
N THR A 36 -3.15 -5.77 8.41
CA THR A 36 -4.52 -6.02 7.99
C THR A 36 -4.59 -5.97 6.46
N PRO A 37 -4.96 -7.06 5.79
CA PRO A 37 -5.15 -7.05 4.35
C PRO A 37 -6.41 -6.26 3.98
N ALA A 38 -6.40 -5.66 2.79
CA ALA A 38 -7.44 -4.77 2.28
C ALA A 38 -8.86 -5.36 2.42
N HIS A 39 -9.03 -6.62 2.02
CA HIS A 39 -10.33 -7.31 2.11
C HIS A 39 -10.89 -7.50 3.53
N ARG A 40 -10.07 -7.32 4.59
CA ARG A 40 -10.47 -7.44 6.00
C ARG A 40 -10.72 -6.10 6.70
N LEU A 41 -10.39 -4.97 6.07
CA LEU A 41 -10.62 -3.65 6.68
C LEU A 41 -12.09 -3.43 7.10
N ARG A 42 -13.03 -4.00 6.33
CA ARG A 42 -14.47 -3.97 6.62
C ARG A 42 -14.89 -4.69 7.92
N ASP A 43 -14.01 -5.52 8.48
CA ASP A 43 -14.28 -6.28 9.70
C ASP A 43 -13.81 -5.53 10.97
N HIS A 44 -13.06 -4.42 10.81
CA HIS A 44 -12.61 -3.55 11.90
C HIS A 44 -13.65 -2.48 12.24
N GLN A 45 -13.59 -1.98 13.47
CA GLN A 45 -14.49 -0.90 13.91
C GLN A 45 -14.02 0.45 13.37
N THR A 46 -14.96 1.35 13.08
CA THR A 46 -14.63 2.72 12.70
C THR A 46 -13.82 3.41 13.81
N GLY A 47 -12.70 4.05 13.43
CA GLY A 47 -11.78 4.71 14.37
C GLY A 47 -10.77 3.77 15.03
N GLU A 48 -10.78 2.49 14.69
CA GLU A 48 -9.74 1.55 15.11
C GLU A 48 -8.45 1.78 14.31
N THR A 49 -7.31 1.82 15.02
CA THR A 49 -5.98 1.84 14.40
C THR A 49 -5.64 0.49 13.81
N VAL A 50 -5.33 0.47 12.51
CA VAL A 50 -4.86 -0.73 11.81
C VAL A 50 -3.55 -0.47 11.06
N LEU A 51 -2.74 -1.52 10.91
CA LEU A 51 -1.55 -1.49 10.06
C LEU A 51 -1.92 -2.04 8.67
N VAL A 52 -1.59 -1.33 7.60
CA VAL A 52 -1.76 -1.82 6.22
C VAL A 52 -0.42 -1.79 5.48
N ALA A 53 -0.28 -2.60 4.44
CA ALA A 53 0.88 -2.57 3.56
C ALA A 53 0.50 -3.03 2.15
N GLY A 54 1.14 -2.44 1.15
CA GLY A 54 0.91 -2.77 -0.25
C GLY A 54 1.88 -2.02 -1.17
N ALA A 55 1.91 -2.41 -2.44
CA ALA A 55 2.62 -1.68 -3.48
C ALA A 55 1.87 -0.36 -3.76
N LYS A 56 2.57 0.77 -3.73
CA LYS A 56 1.96 2.06 -4.08
C LYS A 56 1.60 2.07 -5.56
N VAL A 57 0.30 2.18 -5.87
CA VAL A 57 -0.21 2.22 -7.25
C VAL A 57 -0.71 3.60 -7.67
N ALA A 58 -1.09 4.46 -6.71
CA ALA A 58 -1.46 5.84 -7.00
C ALA A 58 -1.03 6.80 -5.88
N ILE A 59 -0.71 8.04 -6.25
CA ILE A 59 -0.58 9.15 -5.32
C ILE A 59 -1.21 10.40 -5.94
N GLN A 60 -1.98 11.14 -5.15
CA GLN A 60 -2.60 12.38 -5.57
C GLN A 60 -2.42 13.43 -4.48
N THR A 61 -2.15 14.67 -4.89
CA THR A 61 -2.07 15.83 -3.99
C THR A 61 -3.06 16.87 -4.50
N PRO A 62 -4.36 16.68 -4.24
CA PRO A 62 -5.39 17.61 -4.73
C PRO A 62 -5.15 19.02 -4.18
N PRO A 63 -5.38 20.07 -4.99
CA PRO A 63 -5.24 21.45 -4.53
C PRO A 63 -6.36 21.77 -3.53
N MET A 64 -5.98 22.25 -2.34
CA MET A 64 -6.95 22.73 -1.34
C MET A 64 -6.98 24.25 -1.28
N ARG A 65 -8.19 24.82 -1.26
CA ARG A 65 -8.39 26.27 -1.11
C ARG A 65 -7.91 26.83 0.23
N SER A 66 -7.82 25.98 1.26
CA SER A 66 -7.40 26.37 2.62
C SER A 66 -5.89 26.50 2.79
N GLY A 67 -5.08 26.16 1.77
CA GLY A 67 -3.62 26.11 1.88
C GLY A 67 -3.07 24.90 2.65
N ARG A 68 -3.95 24.08 3.24
CA ARG A 68 -3.59 22.77 3.83
C ARG A 68 -3.26 21.77 2.73
N ARG A 69 -2.45 20.75 3.05
CA ARG A 69 -2.12 19.66 2.11
C ARG A 69 -2.89 18.40 2.48
N THR A 70 -3.57 17.81 1.49
CA THR A 70 -4.06 16.44 1.54
C THR A 70 -3.28 15.60 0.55
N ILE A 71 -2.88 14.39 0.96
CA ILE A 71 -2.27 13.40 0.08
C ILE A 71 -3.16 12.16 0.09
N LEU A 72 -3.58 11.73 -1.09
CA LEU A 72 -4.27 10.46 -1.28
C LEU A 72 -3.27 9.44 -1.79
N VAL A 73 -3.23 8.25 -1.20
CA VAL A 73 -2.35 7.15 -1.62
C VAL A 73 -3.19 5.89 -1.78
N SER A 74 -3.05 5.20 -2.91
CA SER A 74 -3.65 3.87 -3.09
C SER A 74 -2.55 2.82 -3.04
N LEU A 75 -2.73 1.80 -2.21
CA LEU A 75 -1.84 0.64 -2.06
C LEU A 75 -2.52 -0.61 -2.60
N ASP A 76 -1.82 -1.43 -3.36
CA ASP A 76 -2.24 -2.77 -3.79
C ASP A 76 -1.54 -3.83 -2.94
N ASP A 77 -2.31 -4.55 -2.12
CA ASP A 77 -1.80 -5.60 -1.25
C ASP A 77 -1.76 -6.98 -1.93
N GLY A 78 -2.29 -7.12 -3.15
CA GLY A 78 -2.34 -8.37 -3.88
C GLY A 78 -3.33 -9.39 -3.33
N SER A 79 -4.27 -8.96 -2.48
CA SER A 79 -5.33 -9.85 -2.03
C SER A 79 -6.32 -10.13 -3.17
N ARG A 80 -6.81 -11.38 -3.23
CA ARG A 80 -7.56 -11.88 -4.39
C ARG A 80 -8.90 -11.15 -4.56
N GLY A 81 -9.21 -10.77 -5.81
CA GLY A 81 -10.50 -10.21 -6.20
C GLY A 81 -10.48 -8.70 -6.37
N ASP A 82 -11.65 -8.07 -6.34
CA ASP A 82 -11.87 -6.63 -6.43
C ASP A 82 -11.42 -5.84 -5.19
N ARG A 83 -10.90 -6.53 -4.16
CA ARG A 83 -10.58 -5.99 -2.84
C ARG A 83 -9.09 -6.01 -2.52
N GLY A 84 -8.23 -5.91 -3.55
CA GLY A 84 -6.78 -5.87 -3.41
C GLY A 84 -6.21 -4.50 -3.03
N GLN A 85 -7.03 -3.46 -2.93
CA GLN A 85 -6.55 -2.08 -2.75
C GLN A 85 -7.03 -1.42 -1.46
N VAL A 86 -6.15 -0.60 -0.88
CA VAL A 86 -6.42 0.27 0.27
C VAL A 86 -6.14 1.72 -0.13
N ASP A 87 -7.11 2.59 0.11
CA ASP A 87 -6.95 4.03 -0.06
C ASP A 87 -6.66 4.70 1.28
N LEU A 88 -5.64 5.56 1.28
CA LEU A 88 -5.15 6.31 2.43
C LEU A 88 -5.31 7.79 2.18
N THR A 89 -5.68 8.53 3.22
CA THR A 89 -5.77 9.99 3.18
C THR A 89 -4.92 10.58 4.30
N TYR A 90 -3.91 11.36 3.91
CA TYR A 90 -3.04 12.10 4.82
C TYR A 90 -3.45 13.57 4.87
N PHE A 91 -3.48 14.14 6.07
CA PHE A 91 -3.66 15.56 6.31
C PHE A 91 -2.44 16.14 7.04
N ASP A 92 -2.09 17.38 6.74
CA ASP A 92 -0.91 18.05 7.31
C ASP A 92 -0.96 18.23 8.84
N ASP A 93 -2.13 18.03 9.48
CA ASP A 93 -2.34 18.10 10.93
C ASP A 93 -2.42 16.73 11.63
N THR A 94 -2.30 15.60 10.92
CA THR A 94 -2.34 14.24 11.49
C THR A 94 -0.95 13.60 11.53
N HIS A 95 -0.26 13.65 12.68
CA HIS A 95 1.17 13.30 12.80
C HIS A 95 1.49 11.94 13.44
N GLU A 96 0.53 11.04 13.69
CA GLU A 96 0.83 9.82 14.45
C GLU A 96 0.90 8.56 13.56
N LEU A 97 2.15 8.30 13.16
CA LEU A 97 2.81 7.01 12.87
C LEU A 97 2.30 6.14 11.75
N VAL A 98 3.17 5.92 10.78
CA VAL A 98 2.85 5.01 9.70
C VAL A 98 4.09 4.55 8.99
N VAL A 99 4.09 3.40 8.35
CA VAL A 99 5.23 2.97 7.55
C VAL A 99 4.69 2.41 6.23
N ILE A 100 4.90 3.14 5.13
CA ILE A 100 4.69 2.59 3.79
C ILE A 100 5.95 1.79 3.44
N TYR A 101 5.85 0.47 3.42
CA TYR A 101 6.88 -0.38 2.81
C TYR A 101 6.67 -0.41 1.28
N SER A 102 7.18 0.59 0.56
CA SER A 102 7.27 0.48 -0.89
C SER A 102 8.57 -0.24 -1.28
N CYS A 103 8.47 -1.43 -1.86
CA CYS A 103 9.57 -2.05 -2.59
C CYS A 103 9.73 -1.37 -3.96
N GLN A 104 10.14 -0.10 -3.95
CA GLN A 104 10.74 0.60 -5.09
C GLN A 104 11.81 1.50 -4.48
N ALA A 105 13.04 1.38 -4.99
CA ALA A 105 14.22 2.06 -4.46
C ALA A 105 14.11 3.59 -4.58
N PHE A 106 13.47 4.26 -3.61
CA PHE A 106 13.60 5.69 -3.35
C PHE A 106 13.43 5.97 -1.84
N PRO A 107 14.12 6.99 -1.29
CA PRO A 107 14.29 7.13 0.16
C PRO A 107 13.10 7.81 0.84
N ARG A 108 12.60 7.16 1.89
CA ARG A 108 11.81 7.68 3.04
C ARG A 108 10.45 8.33 2.76
N SER A 109 9.37 7.75 3.31
CA SER A 109 8.36 8.42 4.20
C SER A 109 7.10 7.55 4.47
N GLU A 110 6.39 7.95 5.52
CA GLU A 110 5.38 7.27 6.38
C GLU A 110 3.92 7.81 6.06
N ALA A 111 2.83 7.02 5.87
CA ALA A 111 1.40 7.51 5.76
C ALA A 111 0.17 6.61 6.25
N TYR A 112 -0.79 7.11 7.08
CA TYR A 112 -1.82 6.38 7.92
C TYR A 112 -3.17 6.17 7.24
N VAL A 113 -3.97 5.27 7.81
CA VAL A 113 -5.30 4.84 7.37
C VAL A 113 -6.36 5.49 8.28
N SER A 114 -7.46 6.00 7.71
CA SER A 114 -8.65 6.46 8.45
C SER A 114 -9.69 5.36 8.58
#